data_AF-A0A0G4NJJ4-F1
#
_entry.id   AF-A0A0G4NJJ4-F1
#
_cell.length_a   1.000
_cell.length_b   1.000
_cell.length_c   1.000
_cell.angle_alpha   90.00
_cell.angle_beta   90.00
_cell.angle_gamma   90.00
#
_symmetry.space_group_name_H-M   'P 1'
#
loop_
_entity.id
_entity.type
_entity.pdbx_description
1 polymer ?
#
loop_
_entity_poly.entity_id
_entity_poly.type
_entity_poly.pdbx_seq_one_letter_code
_entity_poly.pdbx_strand_id
1 'polypeptide(L)'
;GSSIAGLFRKKAKEQNAAEATDEEVAKELTRVTSTQNGDDGLKVTHVTKSFGKNTAVDNVTFGIKRGEVFACLGPNGAGKSTLISLIRGDLKPSHNGGDIFIEDKSVISNLAAARGSLGVCPQH
;
A
#
# COMPACT_ATOMS: atom_id res chain seq x y z
N GLY A 1 9.71 16.86 -36.57
CA GLY A 1 8.60 17.64 -35.98
C GLY A 1 7.86 16.78 -35.00
N SER A 2 8.08 16.98 -33.70
CA SER A 2 7.32 16.27 -32.65
C SER A 2 5.88 16.79 -32.67
N SER A 3 4.95 15.91 -33.05
CA SER A 3 3.53 16.28 -33.17
C SER A 3 2.97 16.71 -31.82
N ILE A 4 2.48 17.95 -31.77
CA ILE A 4 1.83 18.60 -30.61
C ILE A 4 0.69 17.72 -30.06
N ALA A 5 0.07 16.90 -30.90
CA ALA A 5 -0.98 15.95 -30.49
C ALA A 5 -0.53 14.89 -29.45
N GLY A 6 0.76 14.53 -29.42
CA GLY A 6 1.32 13.58 -28.46
C GLY A 6 1.44 14.14 -27.04
N LEU A 7 1.65 15.45 -26.90
CA LEU A 7 1.74 16.12 -25.59
C LEU A 7 0.36 16.29 -24.94
N PHE A 8 -0.69 16.55 -25.72
CA PHE A 8 -2.05 16.74 -25.20
C PHE A 8 -2.69 15.43 -24.70
N ARG A 9 -2.40 14.28 -25.33
CA ARG A 9 -2.88 12.97 -24.85
C ARG A 9 -2.23 12.52 -23.54
N LYS A 10 -0.97 12.90 -23.33
CA LYS A 10 -0.22 12.52 -22.12
C LYS A 10 -0.73 13.29 -20.90
N LYS A 11 -0.96 14.60 -21.06
CA LYS A 11 -1.58 15.46 -20.03
C LYS A 11 -2.98 14.98 -19.64
N ALA A 12 -3.84 14.64 -20.59
CA ALA A 12 -5.20 14.19 -20.28
C ALA A 12 -5.23 12.85 -19.50
N LYS A 13 -4.24 11.95 -19.70
CA LYS A 13 -4.15 10.66 -18.98
C LYS A 13 -3.51 10.81 -17.59
N GLU A 14 -2.54 11.71 -17.44
CA GLU A 14 -1.94 12.08 -16.15
C GLU A 14 -2.91 12.91 -15.29
N GLN A 15 -3.74 13.76 -15.90
CA GLN A 15 -4.79 14.52 -15.22
C GLN A 15 -5.97 13.62 -14.79
N ASN A 16 -6.44 12.69 -15.64
CA ASN A 16 -7.49 11.73 -15.24
C ASN A 16 -7.05 10.74 -14.14
N ALA A 17 -5.75 10.39 -14.07
CA ALA A 17 -5.23 9.47 -13.03
C ALA A 17 -4.94 10.16 -11.69
N ALA A 18 -4.87 11.49 -11.67
CA ALA A 18 -4.65 12.30 -10.46
C ALA A 18 -5.93 12.98 -9.94
N GLU A 19 -7.02 13.00 -10.73
CA GLU A 19 -8.32 13.57 -10.33
C GLU A 19 -9.33 12.50 -9.87
N ALA A 20 -9.11 11.22 -10.17
CA ALA A 20 -9.96 10.13 -9.69
C ALA A 20 -9.75 9.79 -8.19
N THR A 21 -8.84 10.47 -7.49
CA THR A 21 -8.05 9.81 -6.44
C THR A 21 -8.29 10.24 -4.99
N ASP A 22 -8.86 11.41 -4.69
CA ASP A 22 -8.89 11.88 -3.29
C ASP A 22 -10.13 11.42 -2.52
N GLU A 23 -11.30 11.37 -3.15
CA GLU A 23 -12.53 10.97 -2.48
C GLU A 23 -12.56 9.46 -2.20
N GLU A 24 -12.11 8.63 -3.16
CA GLU A 24 -11.97 7.19 -2.97
C GLU A 24 -10.92 6.86 -1.91
N VAL A 25 -9.77 7.56 -1.93
CA VAL A 25 -8.73 7.42 -0.89
C VAL A 25 -9.25 7.87 0.47
N ALA A 26 -10.01 8.98 0.55
CA ALA A 26 -10.59 9.45 1.81
C ALA A 26 -11.65 8.47 2.36
N LYS A 27 -12.50 7.92 1.48
CA LYS A 27 -13.47 6.87 1.82
C LYS A 27 -12.75 5.63 2.35
N GLU A 28 -11.69 5.20 1.67
CA GLU A 28 -10.92 4.04 2.07
C GLU A 28 -10.19 4.26 3.39
N LEU A 29 -9.56 5.42 3.58
CA LEU A 29 -8.94 5.83 4.83
C LEU A 29 -9.96 5.79 5.97
N THR A 30 -11.13 6.37 5.77
CA THR A 30 -12.22 6.37 6.77
C THR A 30 -12.69 4.94 7.05
N ARG A 31 -12.90 4.12 6.01
CA ARG A 31 -13.33 2.73 6.15
C ARG A 31 -12.35 1.93 7.00
N VAL A 32 -11.07 1.98 6.65
CA VAL A 32 -10.02 1.17 7.30
C VAL A 32 -9.77 1.62 8.74
N THR A 33 -9.75 2.93 8.99
CA THR A 33 -9.47 3.47 10.34
C THR A 33 -10.66 3.36 11.30
N SER A 34 -11.89 3.37 10.80
CA SER A 34 -13.10 3.21 11.63
C SER A 34 -13.38 1.75 11.99
N THR A 35 -12.95 0.78 11.17
CA THR A 35 -13.15 -0.65 11.46
C THR A 35 -12.02 -1.22 12.32
N GLN A 36 -12.29 -1.39 13.61
CA GLN A 36 -11.37 -2.06 14.55
C GLN A 36 -11.17 -3.55 14.17
N ASN A 37 -12.28 -4.26 13.87
CA ASN A 37 -12.32 -5.67 13.43
C ASN A 37 -13.10 -5.79 12.10
N GLY A 38 -12.47 -5.38 10.99
CA GLY A 38 -13.09 -5.45 9.66
C GLY A 38 -12.95 -6.85 9.04
N ASP A 39 -13.72 -7.11 7.98
CA ASP A 39 -13.59 -8.33 7.13
C ASP A 39 -12.32 -8.32 6.24
N ASP A 40 -11.35 -7.48 6.61
CA ASP A 40 -10.10 -7.29 5.89
C ASP A 40 -9.11 -8.40 6.30
N GLY A 41 -8.72 -9.26 5.36
CA GLY A 41 -7.67 -10.25 5.57
C GLY A 41 -6.28 -9.59 5.69
N LEU A 42 -6.09 -8.44 5.03
CA LEU A 42 -4.92 -7.59 5.17
C LEU A 42 -5.35 -6.15 5.46
N LYS A 43 -4.78 -5.54 6.49
CA LYS A 43 -5.00 -4.13 6.82
C LYS A 43 -3.65 -3.42 6.97
N VAL A 44 -3.44 -2.35 6.22
CA VAL A 44 -2.25 -1.49 6.28
C VAL A 44 -2.71 -0.13 6.79
N THR A 45 -2.12 0.36 7.88
CA THR A 45 -2.55 1.62 8.52
C THR A 45 -1.37 2.53 8.76
N HIS A 46 -1.41 3.73 8.16
CA HIS A 46 -0.45 4.81 8.35
C HIS A 46 1.02 4.40 8.19
N VAL A 47 1.30 3.51 7.23
CA VAL A 47 2.64 2.93 7.08
C VAL A 47 3.54 3.84 6.25
N THR A 48 4.66 4.25 6.85
CA THR A 48 5.74 4.98 6.18
C THR A 48 7.05 4.21 6.27
N LYS A 49 7.79 4.16 5.16
CA LYS A 49 9.14 3.57 5.09
C LYS A 49 10.09 4.48 4.32
N SER A 50 11.13 4.93 5.02
CA SER A 50 12.20 5.75 4.47
C SER A 50 13.56 5.06 4.61
N PHE A 51 14.43 5.30 3.64
CA PHE A 51 15.82 4.86 3.61
C PHE A 51 16.72 6.10 3.50
N GLY A 52 17.26 6.54 4.64
CA GLY A 52 17.96 7.83 4.72
C GLY A 52 17.03 8.99 4.35
N LYS A 53 17.35 9.69 3.26
CA LYS A 53 16.55 10.83 2.77
C LYS A 53 15.42 10.44 1.81
N ASN A 54 15.33 9.18 1.41
CA ASN A 54 14.36 8.73 0.41
C ASN A 54 13.18 8.03 1.07
N THR A 55 11.98 8.57 0.95
CA THR A 55 10.73 7.93 1.42
C THR A 55 10.18 7.04 0.31
N ALA A 56 10.25 5.73 0.52
CA ALA A 56 9.81 4.74 -0.47
C ALA A 56 8.32 4.39 -0.33
N VAL A 57 7.75 4.52 0.88
CA VAL A 57 6.32 4.36 1.17
C VAL A 57 5.95 5.49 2.11
N ASP A 58 4.91 6.26 1.80
CA ASP A 58 4.54 7.46 2.55
C ASP A 58 3.07 7.39 3.01
N ASN A 59 2.87 7.23 4.32
CA ASN A 59 1.57 7.24 5.01
C ASN A 59 0.47 6.42 4.30
N VAL A 60 0.81 5.21 3.87
CA VAL A 60 -0.12 4.37 3.11
C VAL A 60 -1.13 3.71 4.05
N THR A 61 -2.41 3.81 3.70
CA THR A 61 -3.52 3.16 4.40
C THR A 61 -4.49 2.53 3.41
N PHE A 62 -4.74 1.23 3.55
CA PHE A 62 -5.75 0.49 2.78
C PHE A 62 -6.03 -0.86 3.45
N GLY A 63 -7.17 -1.46 3.13
CA GLY A 63 -7.53 -2.82 3.52
C GLY A 63 -7.86 -3.68 2.30
N ILE A 64 -7.62 -4.98 2.40
CA ILE A 64 -8.01 -5.98 1.41
C ILE A 64 -8.96 -6.95 2.10
N LYS A 65 -10.18 -7.08 1.55
CA LYS A 65 -11.18 -8.01 2.08
C LYS A 65 -10.78 -9.46 1.82
N ARG A 66 -11.28 -10.38 2.66
CA ARG A 66 -11.12 -11.82 2.39
C ARG A 66 -11.69 -12.18 1.02
N GLY A 67 -10.91 -12.90 0.22
CA GLY A 67 -11.30 -13.31 -1.14
C GLY A 67 -11.10 -12.25 -2.22
N GLU A 68 -10.66 -11.04 -1.85
CA GLU A 68 -10.32 -9.99 -2.82
C GLU A 68 -8.93 -10.20 -3.43
N VAL A 69 -8.80 -9.86 -4.71
CA VAL A 69 -7.51 -9.85 -5.42
C VAL A 69 -7.08 -8.41 -5.60
N PHE A 70 -5.95 -8.07 -4.99
CA PHE A 70 -5.36 -6.73 -5.04
C PHE A 70 -4.04 -6.73 -5.83
N ALA A 71 -3.80 -5.68 -6.61
CA ALA A 71 -2.57 -5.51 -7.37
C ALA A 71 -1.98 -4.12 -7.15
N CYS A 72 -0.72 -4.06 -6.67
CA CYS A 72 0.04 -2.81 -6.64
C CYS A 72 0.63 -2.54 -8.02
N LEU A 73 0.13 -1.51 -8.72
CA LEU A 73 0.61 -1.10 -10.03
C LEU A 73 1.37 0.23 -9.93
N GLY A 74 2.42 0.39 -10.73
CA GLY A 74 3.22 1.62 -10.75
C GLY A 74 4.61 1.42 -11.37
N PRO A 75 5.33 2.51 -11.70
CA PRO A 75 6.66 2.45 -12.30
C PRO A 75 7.71 1.85 -11.35
N ASN A 76 8.87 1.49 -11.90
CA ASN A 76 10.02 1.08 -11.09
C ASN A 76 10.43 2.22 -10.14
N GLY A 77 10.72 1.88 -8.89
CA GLY A 77 11.03 2.86 -7.85
C GLY A 77 9.81 3.43 -7.11
N ALA A 78 8.57 3.14 -7.53
CA ALA A 78 7.35 3.61 -6.84
C ALA A 78 7.09 2.99 -5.45
N GLY A 79 8.01 2.18 -4.92
CA GLY A 79 7.85 1.59 -3.58
C GLY A 79 7.09 0.26 -3.50
N LYS A 80 6.61 -0.31 -4.61
CA LYS A 80 5.84 -1.58 -4.63
C LYS A 80 6.52 -2.72 -3.87
N SER A 81 7.77 -3.03 -4.21
CA SER A 81 8.53 -4.10 -3.54
C SER A 81 8.78 -3.77 -2.07
N THR A 82 8.98 -2.49 -1.74
CA THR A 82 9.11 -2.02 -0.35
C THR A 82 7.83 -2.27 0.44
N LEU A 83 6.66 -1.92 -0.13
CA LEU A 83 5.35 -2.18 0.48
C LEU A 83 5.12 -3.67 0.72
N ILE A 84 5.41 -4.50 -0.29
CA ILE A 84 5.28 -5.96 -0.15
C ILE A 84 6.23 -6.48 0.94
N SER A 85 7.48 -6.00 1.00
CA SER A 85 8.43 -6.40 2.06
C SER A 85 8.00 -5.94 3.46
N LEU A 86 7.31 -4.80 3.59
CA LEU A 86 6.70 -4.39 4.86
C LEU A 86 5.56 -5.34 5.25
N ILE A 87 4.68 -5.70 4.31
CA ILE A 87 3.58 -6.65 4.56
C ILE A 87 4.09 -8.02 5.00
N ARG A 88 5.16 -8.51 4.36
CA ARG A 88 5.84 -9.75 4.76
C ARG A 88 6.51 -9.68 6.14
N GLY A 89 6.69 -8.47 6.67
CA GLY A 89 7.45 -8.21 7.88
C GLY A 89 8.97 -8.36 7.72
N ASP A 90 9.48 -8.36 6.49
CA ASP A 90 10.92 -8.34 6.19
C ASP A 90 11.52 -6.95 6.50
N LEU A 91 10.68 -5.92 6.39
CA LEU A 91 10.99 -4.55 6.79
C LEU A 91 10.03 -4.08 7.88
N LYS A 92 10.50 -3.20 8.76
CA LYS A 92 9.67 -2.46 9.70
C LYS A 92 9.39 -1.03 9.20
N PRO A 93 8.23 -0.43 9.52
CA PRO A 93 7.98 1.00 9.30
C PRO A 93 9.05 1.87 9.96
N SER A 94 9.25 3.08 9.43
CA SER A 94 10.32 3.99 9.90
C SER A 94 9.93 4.87 11.08
N HIS A 95 8.63 5.05 11.31
CA HIS A 95 8.10 5.87 12.40
C HIS A 95 7.15 5.05 13.26
N ASN A 96 7.09 5.40 14.54
CA ASN A 96 6.12 4.82 15.47
C ASN A 96 4.75 5.43 15.16
N GLY A 97 3.76 4.60 14.81
CA GLY A 97 2.38 5.05 14.55
C GLY A 97 1.66 4.28 13.43
N GLY A 98 2.38 3.61 12.54
CA GLY A 98 1.81 2.73 11.53
C GLY A 98 2.00 1.26 11.86
N ASP A 99 1.06 0.42 11.44
CA ASP A 99 1.11 -1.04 11.59
C ASP A 99 0.42 -1.73 10.40
N ILE A 100 0.72 -3.02 10.25
CA ILE A 100 0.15 -3.92 9.25
C ILE A 100 -0.43 -5.11 9.99
N PHE A 101 -1.66 -5.49 9.66
CA PHE A 101 -2.35 -6.63 10.26
C PHE A 101 -2.67 -7.66 9.19
N ILE A 102 -2.38 -8.92 9.49
CA ILE A 102 -2.76 -10.07 8.67
C ILE A 102 -3.65 -10.94 9.53
N GLU A 103 -4.90 -11.15 9.11
CA GLU A 103 -5.90 -11.88 9.93
C GLU A 103 -5.95 -11.32 11.37
N ASP A 104 -6.07 -9.99 11.48
CA ASP A 104 -6.08 -9.21 12.74
C ASP A 104 -4.82 -9.30 13.61
N LYS A 105 -3.75 -9.95 13.13
CA LYS A 105 -2.48 -10.07 13.86
C LYS A 105 -1.49 -9.03 13.35
N SER A 106 -1.01 -8.19 14.25
CA SER A 106 -0.01 -7.17 13.96
C SER A 106 1.32 -7.80 13.52
N VAL A 107 1.85 -7.33 12.39
CA VAL A 107 3.16 -7.71 11.84
C VAL A 107 4.30 -7.16 12.71
N ILE A 108 4.09 -6.05 13.42
CA ILE A 108 5.10 -5.46 14.29
C ILE A 108 5.19 -6.20 15.63
N SER A 109 4.04 -6.48 16.27
CA SER A 109 3.99 -7.02 17.63
C SER A 109 3.87 -8.55 17.68
N ASN A 110 3.27 -9.19 16.67
CA ASN A 110 3.04 -10.64 16.63
C ASN A 110 3.35 -11.23 15.25
N LEU A 111 4.57 -11.01 14.78
CA LEU A 111 5.03 -11.40 13.44
C LEU A 111 4.83 -12.90 13.14
N ALA A 112 5.12 -13.78 14.09
CA ALA A 112 5.01 -15.22 13.88
C ALA A 112 3.56 -15.64 13.61
N ALA A 113 2.60 -15.12 14.39
CA ALA A 113 1.19 -15.42 14.19
C ALA A 113 0.67 -14.83 12.86
N ALA A 114 1.09 -13.61 12.51
CA ALA A 114 0.73 -12.96 11.25
C ALA A 114 1.23 -13.76 10.03
N ARG A 115 2.50 -14.21 10.07
CA ARG A 115 3.10 -15.04 9.00
C ARG A 115 2.48 -16.43 8.88
N GLY A 116 1.92 -16.97 9.97
CA GLY A 116 1.19 -18.24 9.93
C GLY A 116 -0.04 -18.22 8.99
N SER A 117 -0.51 -17.03 8.62
CA SER A 117 -1.62 -16.81 7.69
C SER A 117 -1.20 -16.21 6.35
N LEU A 118 0.11 -16.08 6.07
CA LEU A 118 0.65 -15.45 4.87
C LEU A 118 1.48 -16.43 4.03
N GLY A 119 1.04 -16.68 2.79
CA GLY A 119 1.86 -17.33 1.76
C GLY A 119 2.67 -16.30 0.97
N VAL A 120 3.92 -16.64 0.63
CA VAL A 120 4.81 -15.78 -0.17
C VAL A 120 5.40 -16.59 -1.32
N CYS A 121 5.32 -16.04 -2.53
CA CYS A 121 6.08 -16.53 -3.68
C CYS A 121 7.27 -15.60 -3.92
N PRO A 122 8.51 -16.04 -3.66
CA PRO A 122 9.69 -15.22 -3.92
C PRO A 122 9.91 -15.01 -5.42
N GLN A 123 10.63 -13.94 -5.76
CA GLN A 123 10.98 -13.61 -7.14
C GLN A 123 12.09 -14.52 -7.71
N HIS A 124 12.70 -15.38 -6.88
CA HIS A 124 13.82 -16.27 -7.20
C HIS A 124 13.54 -17.69 -6.73
#